data_AF-A0A1J3FNI5-F1
#
_entry.id   AF-A0A1J3FNI5-F1
#
_cell.length_a   1.000
_cell.length_b   1.000
_cell.length_c   1.000
_cell.angle_alpha   90.00
_cell.angle_beta   90.00
_cell.angle_gamma   90.00
#
_symmetry.space_group_name_H-M   'P 1'
#
loop_
_entity.id
_entity.type
_entity.pdbx_description
1 polymer ?
#
loop_
_entity_poly.entity_id
_entity_poly.type
_entity_poly.pdbx_seq_one_letter_code
_entity_poly.pdbx_strand_id
1 'polypeptide(L)'
;LGGATLNYPTYDKELYALVCALQTWQHYLWPKEFVIHTDHESLKHLKGQQKLNKRHARWVEFIETFPYVIKYKKGKDNVVADALSRRYTLLSTLDAKLLGFEQIKDLYDSDFDFAEIYESCSKFASGRYSRQDGFLFYENRLCVPNCSLRDLFVREAHGGGLMGHFGVAKTLQVMRDHFYWPHMIRDVERICSRCATCKQAKSKVQPNGLYTPFPIPSHPWTDISMDFVLGLPRTRAGKDSIFVVVDRFSKMAHFIACRKTDDASHIAALFIKDLALLFLIVTLSF
;
A
#
# COMPACT_ATOMS: atom_id res chain seq x y z
N LEU A 1 -1.46 -8.79 -25.45
CA LEU A 1 -1.17 -7.59 -26.26
C LEU A 1 0.34 -7.39 -26.28
N GLY A 2 0.96 -7.20 -27.45
CA GLY A 2 2.41 -6.96 -27.58
C GLY A 2 2.71 -5.68 -28.37
N GLY A 3 3.84 -5.03 -28.07
CA GLY A 3 4.34 -3.85 -28.81
C GLY A 3 3.47 -2.59 -28.67
N ALA A 4 3.27 -1.86 -29.77
CA ALA A 4 2.59 -0.55 -29.81
C ALA A 4 1.14 -0.56 -29.28
N THR A 5 0.49 -1.72 -29.21
CA THR A 5 -0.88 -1.90 -28.70
C THR A 5 -0.99 -1.71 -27.18
N LEU A 6 0.12 -1.80 -26.45
CA LEU A 6 0.15 -1.56 -24.99
C LEU A 6 -0.09 -0.09 -24.63
N ASN A 7 0.26 0.83 -25.54
CA ASN A 7 0.16 2.28 -25.34
C ASN A 7 -1.20 2.86 -25.80
N TYR A 8 -2.15 2.02 -26.17
CA TYR A 8 -3.47 2.49 -26.60
C TYR A 8 -4.26 3.10 -25.43
N PRO A 9 -5.01 4.20 -25.67
CA PRO A 9 -6.03 4.68 -24.74
C PRO A 9 -7.02 3.56 -24.38
N THR A 10 -7.68 3.67 -23.23
CA THR A 10 -8.63 2.65 -22.75
C THR A 10 -9.68 2.30 -23.81
N TYR A 11 -10.30 3.32 -24.43
CA TYR A 11 -11.28 3.11 -25.50
C TYR A 11 -10.72 2.27 -26.66
N ASP A 12 -9.51 2.59 -27.12
CA ASP A 12 -8.85 1.88 -28.22
C ASP A 12 -8.52 0.42 -27.87
N LYS A 13 -8.21 0.15 -26.59
CA LYS A 13 -7.98 -1.21 -26.10
C LYS A 13 -9.26 -2.02 -26.09
N GLU A 14 -10.36 -1.44 -25.61
CA GLU A 14 -11.68 -2.09 -25.59
C GLU A 14 -12.20 -2.35 -27.00
N LEU A 15 -12.08 -1.36 -27.90
CA LEU A 15 -12.45 -1.52 -29.31
C LEU A 15 -11.59 -2.58 -30.00
N TYR A 16 -10.29 -2.59 -29.74
CA TYR A 16 -9.41 -3.62 -30.30
C TYR A 16 -9.74 -5.02 -29.78
N ALA A 17 -10.06 -5.16 -28.48
CA ALA A 17 -10.50 -6.43 -27.91
C ALA A 17 -11.76 -6.96 -28.61
N LEU A 18 -12.72 -6.07 -28.92
CA LEU A 18 -13.90 -6.42 -29.71
C LEU A 18 -13.54 -6.92 -31.11
N VAL A 19 -12.66 -6.20 -31.82
CA VAL A 19 -12.20 -6.61 -33.17
C VAL A 19 -11.54 -7.99 -33.12
N CYS A 20 -10.65 -8.23 -32.16
CA CYS A 20 -9.99 -9.53 -31.99
C CYS A 20 -11.00 -10.65 -31.70
N ALA A 21 -12.02 -10.40 -30.87
CA ALA A 21 -13.06 -11.37 -30.60
C ALA A 21 -13.84 -11.73 -31.88
N LEU A 22 -14.25 -10.72 -32.67
CA LEU A 22 -14.96 -10.96 -33.93
C LEU A 22 -14.09 -11.67 -34.98
N GLN A 23 -12.79 -11.35 -35.05
CA GLN A 23 -11.85 -12.08 -35.92
C GLN A 23 -11.71 -13.54 -35.51
N THR A 24 -11.59 -13.81 -34.22
CA THR A 24 -11.39 -15.17 -33.69
C THR A 24 -12.62 -16.05 -33.93
N TRP A 25 -13.81 -15.50 -33.67
CA TRP A 25 -15.08 -16.23 -33.73
C TRP A 25 -15.86 -15.99 -35.04
N GLN A 26 -15.20 -15.43 -36.05
CA GLN A 26 -15.80 -14.97 -37.31
C GLN A 26 -16.76 -15.98 -37.94
N HIS A 27 -16.30 -17.24 -38.02
CA HIS A 27 -17.00 -18.36 -38.63
C HIS A 27 -18.30 -18.75 -37.92
N TYR A 28 -18.42 -18.48 -36.61
CA TYR A 28 -19.66 -18.72 -35.86
C TYR A 28 -20.61 -17.52 -35.88
N LEU A 29 -20.07 -16.30 -36.01
CA LEU A 29 -20.81 -15.05 -35.82
C LEU A 29 -21.36 -14.45 -37.13
N TRP A 30 -20.77 -14.76 -38.28
CA TRP A 30 -21.24 -14.28 -39.59
C TRP A 30 -22.71 -14.61 -39.93
N PRO A 31 -23.22 -15.83 -39.67
CA PRO A 31 -24.52 -16.23 -40.19
C PRO A 31 -25.74 -15.82 -39.34
N LYS A 32 -25.54 -15.32 -38.10
CA LYS A 32 -26.64 -15.09 -37.15
C LYS A 32 -26.45 -13.77 -36.41
N GLU A 33 -27.55 -13.07 -36.18
CA GLU A 33 -27.55 -11.91 -35.31
C GLU A 33 -27.14 -12.29 -33.87
N PHE A 34 -26.23 -11.52 -33.28
CA PHE A 34 -25.77 -11.75 -31.92
C PHE A 34 -25.68 -10.45 -31.10
N VAL A 35 -25.70 -10.60 -29.78
CA VAL A 35 -25.62 -9.49 -28.84
C VAL A 35 -24.21 -9.43 -28.25
N ILE A 36 -23.56 -8.27 -28.40
CA ILE A 36 -22.30 -7.96 -27.73
C ILE A 36 -22.61 -7.30 -26.40
N HIS A 37 -22.23 -7.93 -25.31
CA HIS A 37 -22.26 -7.32 -23.98
C HIS A 37 -20.90 -6.71 -23.65
N THR A 38 -20.89 -5.41 -23.35
CA THR A 38 -19.67 -4.67 -22.97
C THR A 38 -19.94 -3.83 -21.72
N ASP A 39 -18.94 -3.73 -20.85
CA ASP A 39 -18.92 -2.84 -19.70
C ASP A 39 -18.30 -1.47 -20.01
N HIS A 40 -18.01 -1.21 -21.28
CA HIS A 40 -17.53 0.07 -21.77
C HIS A 40 -18.63 0.82 -22.54
N GLU A 41 -19.29 1.78 -21.88
CA GLU A 41 -20.49 2.45 -22.39
C GLU A 41 -20.29 3.16 -23.74
N SER A 42 -19.10 3.73 -23.99
CA SER A 42 -18.84 4.46 -25.23
C SER A 42 -18.89 3.57 -26.49
N LEU A 43 -18.66 2.26 -26.36
CA LEU A 43 -18.79 1.31 -27.48
C LEU A 43 -20.24 1.16 -27.96
N LYS A 44 -21.23 1.51 -27.14
CA LYS A 44 -22.65 1.57 -27.57
C LYS A 44 -22.87 2.55 -28.72
N HIS A 45 -22.05 3.60 -28.78
CA HIS A 45 -22.16 4.68 -29.76
C HIS A 45 -21.20 4.52 -30.94
N LEU A 46 -20.70 3.30 -31.21
CA LEU A 46 -19.75 3.02 -32.29
C LEU A 46 -20.20 3.60 -33.63
N LYS A 47 -21.49 3.41 -33.97
CA LYS A 47 -22.11 3.86 -35.22
C LYS A 47 -22.26 5.38 -35.34
N GLY A 48 -22.17 6.11 -34.23
CA GLY A 48 -22.39 7.56 -34.19
C GLY A 48 -21.11 8.40 -34.27
N GLN A 49 -19.92 7.77 -34.32
CA GLN A 49 -18.65 8.49 -34.28
C GLN A 49 -18.30 9.09 -35.65
N GLN A 50 -18.36 10.43 -35.75
CA GLN A 50 -18.09 11.16 -37.01
C GLN A 50 -16.60 11.45 -37.28
N LYS A 51 -15.75 11.45 -36.24
CA LYS A 51 -14.29 11.64 -36.38
C LYS A 51 -13.56 10.35 -36.03
N LEU A 52 -13.32 9.51 -37.04
CA LEU A 52 -12.56 8.27 -36.90
C LEU A 52 -11.14 8.48 -37.41
N ASN A 53 -10.15 8.05 -36.61
CA ASN A 53 -8.77 7.90 -37.11
C ASN A 53 -8.73 6.77 -38.15
N LYS A 54 -7.76 6.76 -39.07
CA LYS A 54 -7.62 5.74 -40.14
C LYS A 54 -7.69 4.30 -39.59
N ARG A 55 -7.14 4.08 -38.39
CA ARG A 55 -7.21 2.78 -37.70
C ARG A 55 -8.63 2.43 -37.26
N HIS A 56 -9.32 3.37 -36.61
CA HIS A 56 -10.69 3.16 -36.13
C HIS A 56 -11.64 2.93 -37.30
N ALA A 57 -11.48 3.66 -38.41
CA ALA A 57 -12.28 3.45 -39.61
C ALA A 57 -12.19 2.01 -40.12
N ARG A 58 -10.98 1.43 -40.22
CA ARG A 58 -10.78 0.03 -40.63
C ARG A 58 -11.42 -0.97 -39.66
N TRP A 59 -11.34 -0.70 -38.36
CA TRP A 59 -11.94 -1.56 -37.34
C TRP A 59 -13.45 -1.51 -37.36
N VAL A 60 -14.04 -0.31 -37.47
CA VAL A 60 -15.49 -0.14 -37.58
C VAL A 60 -16.01 -0.79 -38.85
N GLU A 61 -15.36 -0.57 -40.00
CA GLU A 61 -15.71 -1.22 -41.27
C GLU A 61 -15.73 -2.74 -41.16
N PHE A 62 -14.73 -3.33 -40.48
CA PHE A 62 -14.71 -4.77 -40.21
C PHE A 62 -15.85 -5.21 -39.28
N ILE A 63 -16.11 -4.47 -38.19
CA ILE A 63 -17.17 -4.79 -37.23
C ILE A 63 -18.56 -4.73 -37.92
N GLU A 64 -18.79 -3.76 -38.81
CA GLU A 64 -20.04 -3.62 -39.57
C GLU A 64 -20.30 -4.76 -40.57
N THR A 65 -19.32 -5.64 -40.83
CA THR A 65 -19.57 -6.86 -41.63
C THR A 65 -20.42 -7.90 -40.89
N PHE A 66 -20.62 -7.74 -39.57
CA PHE A 66 -21.36 -8.67 -38.73
C PHE A 66 -22.76 -8.16 -38.37
N PRO A 67 -23.78 -9.04 -38.29
CA PRO A 67 -25.08 -8.69 -37.75
C PRO A 67 -25.03 -8.67 -36.22
N TYR A 68 -24.78 -7.50 -35.61
CA TYR A 68 -24.60 -7.39 -34.15
C TYR A 68 -25.47 -6.31 -33.49
N VAL A 69 -25.75 -6.49 -32.19
CA VAL A 69 -26.35 -5.48 -31.30
C VAL A 69 -25.47 -5.28 -30.07
N ILE A 70 -24.96 -4.07 -29.84
CA ILE A 70 -24.18 -3.75 -28.63
C ILE A 70 -25.13 -3.36 -27.49
N LYS A 71 -25.03 -4.06 -26.36
CA LYS A 71 -25.70 -3.71 -25.10
C LYS A 71 -24.66 -3.43 -24.01
N TYR A 72 -24.74 -2.22 -23.45
CA TYR A 72 -23.98 -1.89 -22.25
C TYR A 72 -24.47 -2.70 -21.06
N LYS A 73 -23.54 -3.29 -20.32
CA LYS A 73 -23.79 -3.98 -19.05
C LYS A 73 -22.79 -3.46 -18.03
N LYS A 74 -23.28 -2.87 -16.94
CA LYS A 74 -22.41 -2.30 -15.90
C LYS A 74 -21.39 -3.35 -15.43
N GLY A 75 -20.13 -2.97 -15.23
CA GLY A 75 -19.06 -3.92 -14.87
C GLY A 75 -19.38 -4.80 -13.66
N LYS A 76 -20.10 -4.27 -12.66
CA LYS A 76 -20.58 -5.04 -11.49
C LYS A 76 -21.52 -6.20 -11.86
N ASP A 77 -22.26 -6.07 -12.97
CA ASP A 77 -23.19 -7.09 -13.45
C ASP A 77 -22.51 -8.01 -14.49
N ASN A 78 -21.38 -7.59 -15.06
CA ASN A 78 -20.60 -8.35 -16.05
C ASN A 78 -19.63 -9.37 -15.41
N VAL A 79 -20.04 -9.97 -14.29
CA VAL A 79 -19.21 -10.83 -13.43
C VAL A 79 -18.58 -12.00 -14.19
N VAL A 80 -19.31 -12.60 -15.14
CA VAL A 80 -18.84 -13.80 -15.87
C VAL A 80 -17.69 -13.47 -16.82
N ALA A 81 -17.80 -12.41 -17.61
CA ALA A 81 -16.74 -12.02 -18.55
C ALA A 81 -15.50 -11.51 -17.81
N ASP A 82 -15.70 -10.74 -16.75
CA ASP A 82 -14.63 -10.27 -15.86
C ASP A 82 -13.92 -11.46 -15.17
N ALA A 83 -14.67 -12.45 -14.68
CA ALA A 83 -14.12 -13.67 -14.10
C ALA A 83 -13.20 -14.43 -15.08
N LEU A 84 -13.69 -14.70 -16.29
CA LEU A 84 -12.97 -15.50 -17.29
C LEU A 84 -11.70 -14.80 -17.77
N SER A 85 -11.79 -13.49 -18.06
CA SER A 85 -10.65 -12.71 -18.54
C SER A 85 -9.57 -12.55 -17.47
N ARG A 86 -9.93 -12.25 -16.22
CA ARG A 86 -8.97 -12.13 -15.11
C ARG A 86 -8.28 -13.44 -14.81
N ARG A 87 -9.03 -14.55 -14.83
CA ARG A 87 -8.47 -15.87 -14.58
C ARG A 87 -7.46 -16.28 -15.64
N TYR A 88 -7.82 -16.16 -16.91
CA TYR A 88 -6.91 -16.50 -18.00
C TYR A 88 -5.64 -15.65 -17.91
N THR A 89 -5.79 -14.33 -17.73
CA THR A 89 -4.66 -13.41 -17.58
C THR A 89 -3.76 -13.78 -16.40
N LEU A 90 -4.35 -14.13 -15.25
CA LEU A 90 -3.62 -14.56 -14.06
C LEU A 90 -2.81 -15.84 -14.35
N LEU A 91 -3.46 -16.89 -14.87
CA LEU A 91 -2.79 -18.17 -15.15
C LEU A 91 -1.66 -18.01 -16.17
N SER A 92 -1.90 -17.30 -17.28
CA SER A 92 -0.86 -17.06 -18.29
C SER A 92 0.31 -16.24 -17.73
N THR A 93 0.04 -15.29 -16.83
CA THR A 93 1.11 -14.49 -16.19
C THR A 93 1.92 -15.34 -15.22
N LEU A 94 1.27 -16.21 -14.45
CA LEU A 94 1.94 -17.10 -13.50
C LEU A 94 2.77 -18.15 -14.23
N ASP A 95 2.21 -18.80 -15.26
CA ASP A 95 2.92 -19.78 -16.08
C ASP A 95 4.17 -19.16 -16.76
N ALA A 96 4.06 -17.95 -17.29
CA ALA A 96 5.19 -17.26 -17.90
C ALA A 96 6.28 -16.81 -16.90
N LYS A 97 5.92 -16.53 -15.65
CA LYS A 97 6.84 -15.99 -14.63
C LYS A 97 7.40 -17.05 -13.68
N LEU A 98 6.69 -18.17 -13.50
CA LEU A 98 7.00 -19.21 -12.53
C LEU A 98 7.23 -20.52 -13.26
N LEU A 99 8.50 -20.89 -13.40
CA LEU A 99 8.89 -22.18 -13.96
C LEU A 99 8.26 -23.31 -13.13
N GLY A 100 7.58 -24.23 -13.81
CA GLY A 100 6.93 -25.36 -13.16
C GLY A 100 5.63 -25.00 -12.43
N PHE A 101 5.03 -23.84 -12.69
CA PHE A 101 3.73 -23.48 -12.10
C PHE A 101 2.64 -24.55 -12.32
N GLU A 102 2.67 -25.22 -13.47
CA GLU A 102 1.79 -26.35 -13.80
C GLU A 102 1.83 -27.49 -12.78
N GLN A 103 2.95 -27.71 -12.08
CA GLN A 103 3.10 -28.74 -11.05
C GLN A 103 2.18 -28.52 -9.84
N ILE A 104 1.60 -27.31 -9.69
CA ILE A 104 0.60 -27.04 -8.65
C ILE A 104 -0.62 -27.95 -8.78
N LYS A 105 -0.91 -28.44 -10.01
CA LYS A 105 -2.03 -29.35 -10.30
C LYS A 105 -1.85 -30.69 -9.59
N ASP A 106 -0.63 -31.19 -9.54
CA ASP A 106 -0.30 -32.48 -8.94
C ASP A 106 -0.36 -32.44 -7.41
N LEU A 107 -0.36 -31.23 -6.82
CA LEU A 107 -0.37 -31.06 -5.37
C LEU A 107 -1.78 -31.16 -4.78
N TYR A 108 -2.84 -30.91 -5.55
CA TYR A 108 -4.21 -30.88 -5.02
C TYR A 108 -4.65 -32.23 -4.44
N ASP A 109 -4.31 -33.35 -5.08
CA ASP A 109 -4.76 -34.68 -4.68
C ASP A 109 -4.24 -35.09 -3.28
N SER A 110 -3.10 -34.53 -2.88
CA SER A 110 -2.44 -34.80 -1.59
C SER A 110 -2.62 -33.67 -0.57
N ASP A 111 -3.31 -32.60 -0.94
CA ASP A 111 -3.43 -31.40 -0.11
C ASP A 111 -4.47 -31.57 1.00
N PHE A 112 -4.10 -31.24 2.23
CA PHE A 112 -4.99 -31.37 3.39
C PHE A 112 -6.25 -30.48 3.30
N ASP A 113 -6.13 -29.29 2.71
CA ASP A 113 -7.23 -28.32 2.62
C ASP A 113 -8.13 -28.60 1.40
N PHE A 114 -7.55 -29.13 0.32
CA PHE A 114 -8.20 -29.15 -0.99
C PHE A 114 -8.44 -30.52 -1.61
N ALA A 115 -7.83 -31.62 -1.15
CA ALA A 115 -7.95 -32.93 -1.80
C ALA A 115 -9.42 -33.38 -1.99
N GLU A 116 -10.21 -33.35 -0.91
CA GLU A 116 -11.64 -33.72 -0.97
C GLU A 116 -12.44 -32.81 -1.91
N ILE A 117 -12.16 -31.50 -1.87
CA ILE A 117 -12.83 -30.50 -2.70
C ILE A 117 -12.46 -30.69 -4.18
N TYR A 118 -11.18 -30.97 -4.45
CA TYR A 118 -10.65 -31.16 -5.80
C TYR A 118 -11.27 -32.37 -6.48
N GLU A 119 -11.42 -33.47 -5.75
CA GLU A 119 -12.08 -34.68 -6.23
C GLU A 119 -13.60 -34.45 -6.43
N SER A 120 -14.25 -33.77 -5.49
CA SER A 120 -15.68 -33.43 -5.62
C SER A 120 -15.98 -32.52 -6.82
N CYS A 121 -15.00 -31.70 -7.23
CA CYS A 121 -15.12 -30.79 -8.36
C CYS A 121 -14.78 -31.43 -9.72
N SER A 122 -14.55 -32.76 -9.79
CA SER A 122 -14.19 -33.47 -11.02
C SER A 122 -15.26 -33.38 -12.13
N LYS A 123 -16.56 -33.38 -11.76
CA LYS A 123 -17.68 -33.38 -12.71
C LYS A 123 -18.51 -32.10 -12.67
N PHE A 124 -18.72 -31.52 -11.49
CA PHE A 124 -19.54 -30.33 -11.29
C PHE A 124 -18.92 -29.42 -10.23
N ALA A 125 -19.30 -28.14 -10.23
CA ALA A 125 -18.89 -27.22 -9.16
C ALA A 125 -19.42 -27.69 -7.80
N SER A 126 -18.56 -27.69 -6.78
CA SER A 126 -18.91 -28.04 -5.41
C SER A 126 -19.06 -26.77 -4.58
N GLY A 127 -20.30 -26.34 -4.37
CA GLY A 127 -20.61 -25.09 -3.69
C GLY A 127 -20.02 -23.88 -4.42
N ARG A 128 -19.04 -23.21 -3.80
CA ARG A 128 -18.32 -22.06 -4.39
C ARG A 128 -17.01 -22.44 -5.08
N TYR A 129 -16.67 -23.72 -5.08
CA TYR A 129 -15.47 -24.23 -5.71
C TYR A 129 -15.74 -24.74 -7.12
N SER A 130 -14.81 -24.49 -8.03
CA SER A 130 -14.85 -25.03 -9.39
C SER A 130 -13.45 -25.44 -9.85
N ARG A 131 -13.37 -26.56 -10.56
CA ARG A 131 -12.13 -27.06 -11.17
C ARG A 131 -12.15 -26.77 -12.65
N GLN A 132 -11.11 -26.14 -13.18
CA GLN A 132 -11.00 -25.85 -14.60
C GLN A 132 -9.53 -25.83 -15.02
N ASP A 133 -9.22 -26.42 -16.18
CA ASP A 133 -7.86 -26.58 -16.72
C ASP A 133 -6.88 -27.24 -15.73
N GLY A 134 -7.38 -28.08 -14.82
CA GLY A 134 -6.61 -28.72 -13.75
C GLY A 134 -6.39 -27.87 -12.50
N PHE A 135 -6.78 -26.60 -12.49
CA PHE A 135 -6.67 -25.70 -11.33
C PHE A 135 -7.99 -25.62 -10.55
N LEU A 136 -7.88 -25.47 -9.23
CA LEU A 136 -9.03 -25.25 -8.36
C LEU A 136 -9.24 -23.76 -8.12
N PHE A 137 -10.49 -23.31 -8.20
CA PHE A 137 -10.89 -21.94 -7.93
C PHE A 137 -11.96 -21.88 -6.84
N TYR A 138 -11.82 -20.93 -5.93
CA TYR A 138 -12.88 -20.51 -5.02
C TYR A 138 -13.48 -19.21 -5.54
N GLU A 139 -14.69 -19.28 -6.08
CA GLU A 139 -15.28 -18.23 -6.93
C GLU A 139 -14.32 -17.92 -8.11
N ASN A 140 -13.66 -16.76 -8.12
CA ASN A 140 -12.71 -16.35 -9.16
C ASN A 140 -11.25 -16.37 -8.71
N ARG A 141 -10.96 -16.93 -7.54
CA ARG A 141 -9.64 -16.88 -6.91
C ARG A 141 -8.97 -18.23 -6.99
N LEU A 142 -7.72 -18.25 -7.43
CA LEU A 142 -6.93 -19.47 -7.52
C LEU A 142 -6.70 -20.04 -6.12
N CYS A 143 -7.14 -21.27 -5.90
CA CYS A 143 -6.81 -22.01 -4.68
C CYS A 143 -5.35 -22.42 -4.74
N VAL A 144 -4.56 -22.07 -3.72
CA VAL A 144 -3.12 -22.40 -3.69
C VAL A 144 -2.90 -23.52 -2.67
N PRO A 145 -2.51 -24.74 -3.08
CA PRO A 145 -2.16 -25.83 -2.18
C PRO A 145 -1.10 -25.42 -1.15
N ASN A 146 -0.94 -26.20 -0.10
CA ASN A 146 0.03 -25.99 0.96
C ASN A 146 1.46 -26.28 0.45
N CYS A 147 2.00 -25.33 -0.31
CA CYS A 147 3.32 -25.40 -0.90
C CYS A 147 4.08 -24.07 -0.80
N SER A 148 5.33 -24.06 -1.26
CA SER A 148 6.22 -22.89 -1.22
C SER A 148 5.68 -21.67 -1.98
N LEU A 149 4.75 -21.86 -2.92
CA LEU A 149 4.10 -20.77 -3.66
C LEU A 149 3.30 -19.83 -2.74
N ARG A 150 2.72 -20.34 -1.65
CA ARG A 150 2.04 -19.48 -0.66
C ARG A 150 3.01 -18.43 -0.09
N ASP A 151 4.23 -18.82 0.27
CA ASP A 151 5.26 -17.90 0.77
C ASP A 151 5.70 -16.91 -0.31
N LEU A 152 5.93 -17.42 -1.53
CA LEU A 152 6.34 -16.59 -2.66
C LEU A 152 5.33 -15.49 -2.98
N PHE A 153 4.05 -15.83 -3.11
CA PHE A 153 3.00 -14.86 -3.43
C PHE A 153 2.85 -13.79 -2.34
N VAL A 154 2.90 -14.20 -1.08
CA VAL A 154 2.81 -13.24 0.04
C VAL A 154 4.01 -12.32 0.06
N ARG A 155 5.23 -12.83 -0.19
CA ARG A 155 6.44 -11.99 -0.26
C ARG A 155 6.38 -10.97 -1.39
N GLU A 156 5.92 -11.38 -2.57
CA GLU A 156 5.77 -10.49 -3.71
C GLU A 156 4.71 -9.40 -3.44
N ALA A 157 3.56 -9.78 -2.86
CA ALA A 157 2.52 -8.82 -2.48
C ALA A 157 2.94 -7.90 -1.30
N HIS A 158 3.84 -8.38 -0.43
CA HIS A 158 4.35 -7.62 0.69
C HIS A 158 5.40 -6.59 0.25
N GLY A 159 6.46 -7.03 -0.44
CA GLY A 159 7.64 -6.24 -0.74
C GLY A 159 8.28 -6.55 -2.10
N GLY A 160 7.51 -7.04 -3.07
CA GLY A 160 7.94 -7.15 -4.47
C GLY A 160 8.41 -5.81 -5.04
N GLY A 161 9.06 -5.80 -6.20
CA GLY A 161 9.82 -4.64 -6.70
C GLY A 161 9.04 -3.33 -6.88
N LEU A 162 7.71 -3.40 -6.98
CA LEU A 162 6.80 -2.23 -7.04
C LEU A 162 6.01 -1.99 -5.75
N MET A 163 6.17 -2.86 -4.74
CA MET A 163 5.40 -2.86 -3.49
C MET A 163 6.22 -2.27 -2.36
N GLY A 164 5.60 -1.37 -1.58
CA GLY A 164 6.29 -0.59 -0.54
C GLY A 164 6.32 -1.25 0.85
N HIS A 165 6.59 -2.55 0.96
CA HIS A 165 6.56 -3.28 2.25
C HIS A 165 5.23 -3.10 3.00
N PHE A 166 4.11 -3.41 2.32
CA PHE A 166 2.78 -3.22 2.86
C PHE A 166 2.55 -3.96 4.19
N GLY A 167 1.79 -3.33 5.09
CA GLY A 167 1.34 -3.99 6.31
C GLY A 167 0.35 -5.12 6.02
N VAL A 168 0.18 -6.02 6.99
CA VAL A 168 -0.62 -7.25 6.91
C VAL A 168 -1.98 -7.04 6.23
N ALA A 169 -2.75 -6.03 6.66
CA ALA A 169 -4.09 -5.77 6.13
C ALA A 169 -4.09 -5.48 4.62
N LYS A 170 -3.15 -4.65 4.15
CA LYS A 170 -3.06 -4.27 2.74
C LYS A 170 -2.48 -5.40 1.89
N THR A 171 -1.49 -6.14 2.40
CA THR A 171 -1.00 -7.36 1.74
C THR A 171 -2.12 -8.38 1.58
N LEU A 172 -2.91 -8.61 2.64
CA LEU A 172 -4.04 -9.54 2.60
C LEU A 172 -5.11 -9.10 1.59
N GLN A 173 -5.38 -7.79 1.47
CA GLN A 173 -6.31 -7.26 0.48
C GLN A 173 -5.84 -7.59 -0.95
N VAL A 174 -4.59 -7.30 -1.28
CA VAL A 174 -4.01 -7.61 -2.61
C VAL A 174 -4.06 -9.12 -2.89
N MET A 175 -3.75 -9.94 -1.90
CA MET A 175 -3.78 -11.40 -2.05
C MET A 175 -5.19 -11.94 -2.32
N ARG A 176 -6.20 -11.38 -1.64
CA ARG A 176 -7.60 -11.80 -1.76
C ARG A 176 -8.22 -11.52 -3.12
N ASP A 177 -7.63 -10.66 -3.94
CA ASP A 177 -8.16 -10.37 -5.28
C ASP A 177 -7.92 -11.53 -6.25
N HIS A 178 -6.85 -12.32 -6.05
CA HIS A 178 -6.40 -13.33 -7.00
C HIS A 178 -6.28 -14.74 -6.42
N PHE A 179 -6.02 -14.86 -5.10
CA PHE A 179 -5.69 -16.13 -4.46
C PHE A 179 -6.63 -16.46 -3.30
N TYR A 180 -6.72 -17.74 -2.98
CA TYR A 180 -7.47 -18.25 -1.85
C TYR A 180 -6.76 -19.47 -1.23
N TRP A 181 -6.75 -19.53 0.11
CA TRP A 181 -6.54 -20.76 0.87
C TRP A 181 -7.03 -20.60 2.31
N PRO A 182 -7.37 -21.71 2.99
CA PRO A 182 -7.75 -21.67 4.40
C PRO A 182 -6.66 -21.02 5.26
N HIS A 183 -7.09 -20.19 6.21
CA HIS A 183 -6.19 -19.51 7.14
C HIS A 183 -5.09 -18.63 6.51
N MET A 184 -5.27 -18.13 5.28
CA MET A 184 -4.34 -17.23 4.60
C MET A 184 -3.83 -16.06 5.46
N ILE A 185 -4.69 -15.49 6.30
CA ILE A 185 -4.30 -14.39 7.21
C ILE A 185 -3.13 -14.77 8.12
N ARG A 186 -3.09 -16.02 8.63
CA ARG A 186 -2.01 -16.51 9.50
C ARG A 186 -0.69 -16.58 8.76
N ASP A 187 -0.71 -17.03 7.50
CA ASP A 187 0.48 -17.07 6.66
C ASP A 187 0.98 -15.66 6.33
N VAL A 188 0.07 -14.74 5.98
CA VAL A 188 0.42 -13.33 5.73
C VAL A 188 1.04 -12.68 6.96
N GLU A 189 0.44 -12.85 8.14
CA GLU A 189 0.98 -12.34 9.40
C GLU A 189 2.38 -12.92 9.70
N ARG A 190 2.54 -14.23 9.56
CA ARG A 190 3.81 -14.91 9.78
C ARG A 190 4.91 -14.42 8.86
N ILE A 191 4.60 -14.17 7.58
CA ILE A 191 5.60 -13.76 6.59
C ILE A 191 5.94 -12.28 6.74
N CYS A 192 4.94 -11.40 6.86
CA CYS A 192 5.16 -9.98 7.09
C CYS A 192 5.91 -9.72 8.41
N SER A 193 5.61 -10.47 9.47
CA SER A 193 6.32 -10.34 10.76
C SER A 193 7.77 -10.82 10.72
N ARG A 194 8.16 -11.63 9.73
CA ARG A 194 9.54 -12.10 9.53
C ARG A 194 10.35 -11.20 8.57
N CYS A 195 9.72 -10.21 7.94
CA CYS A 195 10.41 -9.31 7.01
C CYS A 195 11.50 -8.49 7.72
N ALA A 196 12.76 -8.68 7.32
CA ALA A 196 13.91 -7.97 7.88
C ALA A 196 13.84 -6.45 7.64
N THR A 197 13.48 -6.04 6.43
CA THR A 197 13.33 -4.62 6.06
C THR A 197 12.32 -3.91 6.96
N CYS A 198 11.13 -4.51 7.15
CA CYS A 198 10.12 -3.96 8.06
C CYS A 198 10.59 -3.92 9.50
N LYS A 199 11.30 -4.95 9.98
CA LYS A 199 11.82 -4.99 11.35
C LYS A 199 12.88 -3.91 11.60
N GLN A 200 13.72 -3.62 10.61
CA GLN A 200 14.76 -2.60 10.70
C GLN A 200 14.16 -1.19 10.60
N ALA A 201 13.17 -1.00 9.72
CA ALA A 201 12.55 0.30 9.49
C ALA A 201 11.58 0.73 10.61
N LYS A 202 10.96 -0.21 11.32
CA LYS A 202 10.03 0.12 12.41
C LYS A 202 10.79 0.68 13.60
N SER A 203 10.52 1.94 13.94
CA SER A 203 10.96 2.53 15.20
C SER A 203 10.34 1.77 16.36
N LYS A 204 11.16 1.35 17.33
CA LYS A 204 10.66 0.84 18.60
C LYS A 204 10.15 2.05 19.38
N VAL A 205 8.84 2.27 19.35
CA VAL A 205 8.20 3.15 20.35
C VAL A 205 8.28 2.39 21.66
N GLN A 206 9.34 2.61 22.42
CA GLN A 206 9.33 2.22 23.82
C GLN A 206 8.28 3.10 24.50
N PRO A 207 7.41 2.55 25.36
CA PRO A 207 6.62 3.39 26.23
C PRO A 207 7.64 4.18 27.06
N ASN A 208 7.77 5.48 26.78
CA ASN A 208 8.53 6.37 27.63
C ASN A 208 7.96 6.16 29.04
N GLY A 209 8.79 5.68 29.98
CA GLY A 209 8.34 5.41 31.33
C GLY A 209 7.63 6.62 31.93
N LEU A 210 6.87 6.41 33.01
CA LEU A 210 6.25 7.53 33.71
C LEU A 210 7.33 8.56 34.08
N TYR A 211 7.08 9.83 33.78
CA TYR A 211 7.97 10.91 34.20
C TYR A 211 8.10 10.87 35.73
N THR A 212 9.31 10.71 36.24
CA THR A 212 9.59 10.82 37.68
C THR A 212 9.75 12.31 38.02
N PRO A 213 8.76 12.94 38.68
CA PRO A 213 8.89 14.34 39.04
C PRO A 213 10.01 14.51 40.07
N PHE A 214 10.80 15.57 39.93
CA PHE A 214 11.72 15.97 40.97
C PHE A 214 10.95 16.39 42.24
N PRO A 215 11.53 16.24 43.44
CA PRO A 215 10.95 16.74 44.68
C PRO A 215 10.57 18.23 44.57
N ILE A 216 9.50 18.61 45.27
CA ILE A 216 9.10 20.02 45.40
C ILE A 216 10.05 20.68 46.40
N PRO A 217 10.73 21.78 46.03
CA PRO A 217 11.61 22.50 46.96
C PRO A 217 10.82 23.05 48.16
N SER A 218 11.46 23.19 49.32
CA SER A 218 10.82 23.70 50.54
C SER A 218 11.02 25.20 50.77
N HIS A 219 12.07 25.79 50.18
CA HIS A 219 12.42 27.21 50.35
C HIS A 219 12.87 27.83 49.02
N PRO A 220 12.65 29.14 48.81
CA PRO A 220 13.21 29.86 47.65
C PRO A 220 14.72 29.66 47.54
N TRP A 221 15.24 29.59 46.31
CA TRP A 221 16.68 29.52 45.98
C TRP A 221 17.40 28.24 46.40
N THR A 222 16.66 27.22 46.84
CA THR A 222 17.23 25.89 47.15
C THR A 222 17.48 25.09 45.86
N ASP A 223 16.55 25.17 44.92
CA ASP A 223 16.59 24.46 43.65
C ASP A 223 16.37 25.43 42.50
N ILE A 224 17.36 25.57 41.62
CA ILE A 224 17.27 26.40 40.43
C ILE A 224 17.27 25.53 39.17
N SER A 225 16.49 25.92 38.17
CA SER A 225 16.62 25.41 36.81
C SER A 225 17.27 26.47 35.93
N MET A 226 18.23 26.04 35.11
CA MET A 226 18.99 26.91 34.22
C MET A 226 18.80 26.44 32.78
N ASP A 227 18.53 27.36 31.86
CA ASP A 227 18.36 27.06 30.45
C ASP A 227 18.83 28.23 29.57
N PHE A 228 18.92 28.01 28.26
CA PHE A 228 19.31 29.02 27.29
C PHE A 228 18.26 29.17 26.19
N VAL A 229 17.84 30.42 25.97
CA VAL A 229 17.13 30.78 24.74
C VAL A 229 18.17 31.21 23.70
N LEU A 230 18.39 30.33 22.72
CA LEU A 230 19.37 30.51 21.66
C LEU A 230 18.72 31.01 20.36
N GLY A 231 19.54 31.53 19.43
CA GLY A 231 19.10 31.88 18.08
C GLY A 231 18.36 33.21 17.98
N LEU A 232 18.58 34.13 18.92
CA LEU A 232 17.95 35.44 18.92
C LEU A 232 18.66 36.44 17.99
N PRO A 233 17.96 37.47 17.47
CA PRO A 233 18.61 38.53 16.73
C PRO A 233 19.71 39.21 17.53
N ARG A 234 20.86 39.47 16.89
CA ARG A 234 22.00 40.10 17.55
C ARG A 234 21.68 41.55 17.91
N THR A 235 21.79 41.87 19.19
CA THR A 235 21.63 43.24 19.69
C THR A 235 22.80 44.13 19.30
N ARG A 236 22.66 45.47 19.46
CA ARG A 236 23.75 46.43 19.24
C ARG A 236 24.96 46.18 20.15
N ALA A 237 24.73 45.63 21.35
CA ALA A 237 25.77 45.20 22.29
C ALA A 237 26.38 43.83 21.95
N GLY A 238 25.96 43.21 20.84
CA GLY A 238 26.53 41.97 20.32
C GLY A 238 26.04 40.69 20.98
N LYS A 239 25.02 40.75 21.86
CA LYS A 239 24.37 39.60 22.52
C LYS A 239 23.33 38.96 21.60
N ASP A 240 23.27 37.64 21.56
CA ASP A 240 22.40 36.84 20.66
C ASP A 240 21.73 35.64 21.38
N SER A 241 21.78 35.59 22.71
CA SER A 241 21.17 34.54 23.53
C SER A 241 20.78 35.09 24.91
N ILE A 242 19.86 34.39 25.57
CA ILE A 242 19.44 34.71 26.95
C ILE A 242 19.69 33.49 27.82
N PHE A 243 20.46 33.68 28.88
CA PHE A 243 20.62 32.72 29.96
C PHE A 243 19.47 32.91 30.96
N VAL A 244 18.67 31.87 31.14
CA VAL A 244 17.47 31.87 31.98
C VAL A 244 17.77 31.10 33.26
N VAL A 245 17.57 31.73 34.40
CA VAL A 245 17.67 31.07 35.71
C VAL A 245 16.35 31.22 36.43
N VAL A 246 15.72 30.10 36.78
CA VAL A 246 14.41 30.07 37.43
C VAL A 246 14.52 29.37 38.77
N ASP A 247 14.09 30.04 39.84
CA ASP A 247 13.87 29.40 41.14
C ASP A 247 12.65 28.48 41.06
N ARG A 248 12.85 27.18 41.35
CA ARG A 248 11.81 26.18 41.19
C ARG A 248 10.70 26.32 42.24
N PHE A 249 10.96 26.96 43.38
CA PHE A 249 9.98 27.24 44.43
C PHE A 249 9.08 28.43 44.07
N SER A 250 9.64 29.64 44.01
CA SER A 250 8.91 30.90 43.79
C SER A 250 8.49 31.12 42.34
N LYS A 251 9.08 30.38 41.39
CA LYS A 251 8.96 30.61 39.93
C LYS A 251 9.53 31.95 39.47
N MET A 252 10.30 32.65 40.31
CA MET A 252 11.02 33.83 39.90
C MET A 252 12.05 33.48 38.83
N ALA A 253 12.03 34.20 37.72
CA ALA A 253 12.91 33.99 36.57
C ALA A 253 13.82 35.20 36.36
N HIS A 254 15.11 34.95 36.16
CA HIS A 254 16.10 35.94 35.77
C HIS A 254 16.57 35.67 34.36
N PHE A 255 16.60 36.73 33.56
CA PHE A 255 16.97 36.70 32.16
C PHE A 255 18.26 37.52 31.97
N ILE A 256 19.36 36.83 31.67
CA ILE A 256 20.69 37.43 31.57
C ILE A 256 21.14 37.39 30.10
N ALA A 257 21.51 38.53 29.53
CA ALA A 257 21.93 38.60 28.13
C ALA A 257 23.35 38.02 27.93
N CYS A 258 23.46 36.96 27.14
CA CYS A 258 24.73 36.28 26.82
C CYS A 258 24.93 36.14 25.30
N ARG A 259 26.07 35.57 24.91
CA ARG A 259 26.32 35.12 23.54
C ARG A 259 26.24 33.60 23.48
N LYS A 260 25.77 33.05 22.38
CA LYS A 260 25.80 31.59 22.13
C LYS A 260 27.21 31.00 22.19
N THR A 261 28.22 31.83 21.96
CA THR A 261 29.65 31.47 21.97
C THR A 261 30.31 31.68 23.32
N ASP A 262 29.59 32.18 24.33
CA ASP A 262 30.16 32.32 25.67
C ASP A 262 30.41 30.91 26.25
N ASP A 263 31.61 30.70 26.78
CA ASP A 263 31.99 29.44 27.41
C ASP A 263 31.43 29.32 28.85
N ALA A 264 31.60 28.14 29.45
CA ALA A 264 31.11 27.87 30.80
C ALA A 264 31.67 28.86 31.85
N SER A 265 32.91 29.32 31.69
CA SER A 265 33.55 30.28 32.59
C SER A 265 32.88 31.65 32.52
N HIS A 266 32.57 32.12 31.31
CA HIS A 266 31.85 33.38 31.11
C HIS A 266 30.41 33.30 31.64
N ILE A 267 29.71 32.18 31.42
CA ILE A 267 28.37 31.97 31.99
C ILE A 267 28.41 31.94 33.52
N ALA A 268 29.39 31.26 34.13
CA ALA A 268 29.55 31.23 35.58
C ALA A 268 29.81 32.63 36.15
N ALA A 269 30.64 33.44 35.47
CA ALA A 269 30.87 34.82 35.86
C ALA A 269 29.58 35.68 35.78
N LEU A 270 28.77 35.50 34.73
CA LEU A 270 27.46 36.16 34.60
C LEU A 270 26.50 35.73 35.72
N PHE A 271 26.46 34.44 36.02
CA PHE A 271 25.65 33.90 37.12
C PHE A 271 26.02 34.52 38.46
N ILE A 272 27.31 34.55 38.81
CA ILE A 272 27.78 35.12 40.08
C ILE A 272 27.49 36.63 40.14
N LYS A 273 27.79 37.35 39.06
CA LYS A 273 27.63 38.80 38.98
C LYS A 273 26.17 39.22 39.14
N ASP A 274 25.26 38.57 38.40
CA ASP A 274 23.88 39.04 38.27
C ASP A 274 22.93 38.37 39.29
N LEU A 275 23.32 37.24 39.89
CA LEU A 275 22.47 36.51 40.86
C LEU A 275 23.11 36.41 42.25
N ALA A 276 24.33 35.90 42.38
CA ALA A 276 24.90 35.62 43.71
C ALA A 276 25.04 36.90 44.57
N LEU A 277 25.41 38.02 43.96
CA LEU A 277 25.45 39.32 44.64
C LEU A 277 24.06 39.86 45.01
N LEU A 278 23.03 39.55 44.22
CA LEU A 278 21.65 39.97 44.49
C LEU A 278 21.10 39.27 45.74
N PHE A 279 21.38 37.97 45.91
CA PHE A 279 20.85 37.17 47.02
C PHE A 279 21.67 37.24 48.31
N LEU A 280 22.98 37.52 48.23
CA LEU A 280 23.78 37.88 49.40
C LEU A 280 23.30 39.19 50.06
N ILE A 281 22.82 40.16 49.27
CA ILE A 281 22.28 41.42 49.80
C ILE A 281 20.88 41.24 50.40
N VAL A 282 20.03 40.42 49.77
CA VAL A 282 18.65 40.18 50.26
C VAL A 282 18.63 39.32 51.53
N THR A 283 19.55 38.37 51.70
CA THR A 283 19.64 37.56 52.93
C THR A 283 20.24 38.31 54.12
N LEU A 284 21.03 39.37 53.89
CA LEU A 284 21.55 40.25 54.95
C LEU A 284 20.58 41.39 55.34
N SER A 285 19.47 41.56 54.60
CA SER A 285 18.48 42.63 54.82
C SER A 285 17.15 42.14 55.42
N PHE A 286 17.11 40.91 55.94
CA PHE A 286 16.01 40.36 56.73
C PHE A 286 16.49 39.94 58.12
#